data_AF-A0A2G6KPC5-F1
#
_entry.id   AF-A0A2G6KPC5-F1
#
_cell.length_a   1.000
_cell.length_b   1.000
_cell.length_c   1.000
_cell.angle_alpha   90.00
_cell.angle_beta   90.00
_cell.angle_gamma   90.00
#
_symmetry.space_group_name_H-M   'P 1'
#
loop_
_entity.id
_entity.type
_entity.pdbx_description
1 polymer ?
#
loop_
_entity_poly.entity_id
_entity_poly.type
_entity_poly.pdbx_seq_one_letter_code
_entity_poly.pdbx_strand_id
1 'polypeptide(L)'
;MSNDVANALFDLEAQLRVLGLWQEQSPPLEALASTQPFCVDTLTLPQWLQFIFLPRMHALLDNELALPEACSVTPMAQEYFKGQEQTYTSLLLVLERLDYSISNA
;
A
#
# COMPACT_ATOMS: atom_id res chain seq x y z
N MET A 1 -18.80 4.64 6.72
CA MET A 1 -17.64 3.87 6.27
C MET A 1 -17.42 4.13 4.79
N SER A 2 -16.26 4.66 4.39
CA SER A 2 -15.95 4.88 2.96
C SER A 2 -15.73 3.53 2.29
N ASN A 3 -16.80 2.97 1.74
CA ASN A 3 -16.83 1.66 1.07
C ASN A 3 -15.75 1.57 -0.03
N ASP A 4 -15.42 2.70 -0.65
CA ASP A 4 -14.40 2.80 -1.68
C ASP A 4 -12.97 2.55 -1.18
N VAL A 5 -12.64 2.99 0.04
CA VAL A 5 -11.31 2.75 0.63
C VAL A 5 -11.15 1.27 0.95
N ALA A 6 -12.15 0.65 1.58
CA ALA A 6 -12.13 -0.78 1.89
C ALA A 6 -12.00 -1.64 0.63
N ASN A 7 -12.78 -1.33 -0.43
CA ASN A 7 -12.67 -2.03 -1.71
C ASN A 7 -11.29 -1.84 -2.37
N ALA A 8 -10.68 -0.66 -2.25
CA ALA A 8 -9.35 -0.42 -2.79
C ALA A 8 -8.23 -1.13 -2.01
N LEU A 9 -8.35 -1.28 -0.70
CA LEU A 9 -7.44 -2.12 0.10
C LEU A 9 -7.55 -3.61 -0.29
N PHE A 10 -8.78 -4.09 -0.50
CA PHE A 10 -9.01 -5.46 -0.97
C PHE A 10 -8.38 -5.70 -2.35
N ASP A 11 -8.59 -4.79 -3.29
CA ASP A 11 -8.00 -4.88 -4.63
C ASP A 11 -6.47 -4.81 -4.58
N LEU A 12 -5.89 -4.01 -3.67
CA LEU A 12 -4.45 -3.92 -3.49
C LEU A 12 -3.86 -5.26 -3.06
N GLU A 13 -4.46 -5.90 -2.04
CA GLU A 13 -4.05 -7.24 -1.62
C GLU A 13 -4.15 -8.25 -2.76
N ALA A 14 -5.27 -8.25 -3.50
CA ALA A 14 -5.47 -9.14 -4.63
C ALA A 14 -4.38 -8.95 -5.71
N GLN A 15 -4.06 -7.70 -6.07
CA GLN A 15 -3.01 -7.41 -7.04
C GLN A 15 -1.63 -7.87 -6.56
N LEU A 16 -1.27 -7.62 -5.30
CA LEU A 16 0.00 -8.09 -4.75
C LEU A 16 0.13 -9.62 -4.84
N ARG A 17 -0.95 -10.36 -4.59
CA ARG A 17 -0.98 -11.82 -4.72
C ARG A 17 -0.87 -12.27 -6.18
N VAL A 18 -1.67 -11.70 -7.08
CA VAL A 18 -1.67 -12.05 -8.51
C VAL A 18 -0.33 -11.78 -9.17
N LEU A 19 0.34 -10.70 -8.78
CA LEU A 19 1.66 -10.32 -9.30
C LEU A 19 2.82 -11.08 -8.62
N GLY A 20 2.53 -11.97 -7.66
CA GLY A 20 3.56 -12.71 -6.92
C GLY A 20 4.42 -11.82 -5.99
N LEU A 21 3.92 -10.63 -5.64
CA LEU A 21 4.59 -9.68 -4.76
C LEU A 21 4.26 -9.91 -3.28
N TRP A 22 3.20 -10.68 -2.99
CA TRP A 22 2.78 -11.04 -1.64
C TRP A 22 3.76 -12.03 -0.99
N GLN A 23 4.17 -11.74 0.24
CA GLN A 23 5.07 -12.59 1.01
C GLN A 23 4.32 -13.30 2.15
N GLU A 24 4.53 -14.60 2.32
CA GLU A 24 3.92 -15.33 3.44
C GLU A 24 4.61 -15.02 4.78
N GLN A 25 5.91 -14.73 4.73
CA GLN A 25 6.71 -14.48 5.91
C GLN A 25 6.97 -12.98 6.07
N SER A 26 6.70 -12.46 7.28
CA SER A 26 6.99 -11.07 7.63
C SER A 26 8.50 -10.79 7.62
N PRO A 27 8.93 -9.60 7.19
CA PRO A 27 10.27 -9.10 7.44
C PRO A 27 10.59 -9.07 8.95
N PRO A 28 11.89 -9.03 9.31
CA PRO A 28 12.32 -8.82 10.69
C PRO A 28 11.72 -7.55 11.29
N LEU A 29 11.48 -7.56 12.61
CA LEU A 29 10.88 -6.42 13.31
C LEU A 29 11.74 -5.16 13.18
N GLU A 30 13.05 -5.31 13.10
CA GLU A 30 13.99 -4.21 12.92
C GLU A 30 13.80 -3.51 11.57
N ALA A 31 13.46 -4.26 10.52
CA ALA A 31 13.17 -3.71 9.20
C ALA A 31 11.81 -2.97 9.17
N LEU A 32 10.83 -3.45 9.93
CA LEU A 32 9.52 -2.80 10.07
C LEU A 32 9.59 -1.51 10.92
N ALA A 33 10.65 -1.35 11.72
CA ALA A 33 10.82 -0.23 12.64
C ALA A 33 11.61 0.96 12.06
N SER A 34 11.94 0.95 10.75
CA SER A 34 12.63 2.08 10.12
C SER A 34 11.82 3.37 10.21
N THR A 35 12.51 4.47 10.49
CA THR A 35 11.93 5.82 10.55
C THR A 35 11.98 6.55 9.22
N GLN A 36 12.60 5.96 8.18
CA GLN A 36 12.62 6.56 6.85
C GLN A 36 11.23 6.48 6.21
N PRO A 37 10.85 7.45 5.36
CA PRO A 37 9.62 7.35 4.57
C PRO A 37 9.57 6.02 3.81
N PHE A 38 8.42 5.34 3.85
CA PHE A 38 8.21 4.02 3.23
C PHE A 38 9.20 2.92 3.68
N CYS A 39 9.98 3.13 4.74
CA CYS A 39 11.06 2.23 5.16
C CYS A 39 11.99 1.85 4.00
N VAL A 40 12.27 2.78 3.07
CA VAL A 40 13.00 2.50 1.80
C VAL A 40 14.40 1.93 1.98
N ASP A 41 14.99 2.09 3.15
CA ASP A 41 16.30 1.58 3.53
C ASP A 41 16.27 0.09 3.92
N THR A 42 15.10 -0.43 4.29
CA THR A 42 14.95 -1.75 4.94
C THR A 42 13.91 -2.64 4.27
N LEU A 43 12.94 -2.07 3.55
CA LEU A 43 11.85 -2.79 2.89
C LEU A 43 11.80 -2.49 1.40
N THR A 44 11.38 -3.49 0.64
CA THR A 44 10.84 -3.28 -0.70
C THR A 44 9.45 -2.63 -0.61
N LEU A 45 9.04 -1.93 -1.66
CA LEU A 45 7.71 -1.30 -1.69
C LEU A 45 6.57 -2.31 -1.44
N PRO A 46 6.54 -3.51 -2.06
CA PRO A 46 5.51 -4.50 -1.76
C PRO A 46 5.46 -4.94 -0.29
N GLN A 47 6.62 -5.08 0.36
CA GLN A 47 6.67 -5.42 1.78
C GLN A 47 6.10 -4.28 2.64
N TRP A 48 6.44 -3.03 2.31
CA TRP A 48 5.86 -1.88 3.01
C TRP A 48 4.34 -1.81 2.81
N LEU A 49 3.85 -2.01 1.58
CA LEU A 49 2.42 -2.08 1.27
C LEU A 49 1.71 -3.16 2.08
N GLN A 50 2.30 -4.36 2.11
CA GLN A 50 1.70 -5.53 2.75
C GLN A 50 1.74 -5.47 4.28
N PHE A 51 2.89 -5.17 4.87
CA PHE A 51 3.11 -5.38 6.30
C PHE A 51 2.93 -4.11 7.14
N ILE A 52 2.92 -2.94 6.52
CA ILE A 52 2.77 -1.66 7.22
C ILE A 52 1.50 -0.95 6.77
N PHE A 53 1.35 -0.72 5.46
CA PHE A 53 0.25 0.08 4.94
C PHE A 53 -1.11 -0.62 5.10
N LEU A 54 -1.28 -1.83 4.57
CA LEU A 54 -2.54 -2.58 4.67
C LEU A 54 -3.02 -2.75 6.13
N PRO A 55 -2.21 -3.25 7.09
CA PRO A 55 -2.67 -3.44 8.47
C PRO A 55 -3.05 -2.12 9.14
N ARG A 56 -2.29 -1.05 8.88
CA ARG A 56 -2.58 0.29 9.42
C ARG A 56 -3.93 0.81 8.91
N MET A 57 -4.18 0.70 7.61
CA MET A 57 -5.43 1.20 7.02
C MET A 57 -6.65 0.39 7.48
N HIS A 58 -6.53 -0.94 7.56
CA HIS A 58 -7.58 -1.77 8.15
C HIS A 58 -7.88 -1.39 9.60
N ALA A 59 -6.84 -1.20 10.43
CA ALA A 59 -7.04 -0.79 11.82
C ALA A 59 -7.76 0.56 11.95
N LEU A 60 -7.49 1.53 11.07
CA LEU A 60 -8.21 2.80 11.07
C LEU A 60 -9.69 2.61 10.70
N LEU A 61 -9.98 1.79 9.68
CA LEU A 61 -11.36 1.50 9.27
C LEU A 61 -12.13 0.73 10.33
N ASP A 62 -11.54 -0.32 10.89
CA ASP A 62 -12.18 -1.19 11.89
C ASP A 62 -12.52 -0.45 13.20
N ASN A 63 -11.72 0.58 13.53
CA ASN A 63 -11.94 1.41 14.72
C ASN A 63 -12.69 2.72 14.42
N GLU A 64 -13.21 2.89 13.20
CA GLU A 64 -13.90 4.11 12.75
C GLU A 64 -13.10 5.40 13.01
N LEU A 65 -11.77 5.31 12.93
CA LEU A 65 -10.87 6.43 13.12
C LEU A 65 -10.77 7.25 11.83
N ALA A 66 -10.40 8.53 12.00
CA ALA A 66 -10.11 9.40 10.87
C ALA A 66 -8.98 8.82 10.02
N LEU A 67 -9.21 8.77 8.70
CA LEU A 67 -8.20 8.39 7.73
C LEU A 67 -7.14 9.50 7.63
N PRO A 68 -5.93 9.21 7.13
CA PRO A 68 -4.89 10.22 6.93
C PRO A 68 -5.39 11.33 6.00
N GLU A 69 -5.05 12.59 6.31
CA GLU A 69 -5.44 13.75 5.49
C GLU A 69 -4.91 13.67 4.05
N ALA A 70 -3.80 12.97 3.84
CA ALA A 70 -3.22 12.73 2.53
C ALA A 70 -2.57 11.35 2.45
N CYS A 71 -2.69 10.73 1.27
CA CYS A 71 -1.98 9.52 0.91
C CYS A 71 -1.34 9.72 -0.47
N SER A 72 -0.06 9.39 -0.59
CA SER A 72 0.71 9.58 -1.83
C SER A 72 1.69 8.43 -2.03
N VAL A 73 1.15 7.24 -2.28
CA VAL A 73 1.92 6.01 -2.50
C VAL A 73 2.23 5.83 -3.99
N THR A 74 1.36 6.31 -4.87
CA THR A 74 1.48 6.16 -6.34
C THR A 74 2.80 6.67 -6.89
N PRO A 75 3.31 7.87 -6.52
CA PRO A 75 4.60 8.34 -7.05
C PRO A 75 5.77 7.43 -6.67
N MET A 76 5.75 6.89 -5.44
CA MET A 76 6.76 5.94 -4.98
C MET A 76 6.67 4.62 -5.76
N ALA A 77 5.46 4.15 -6.06
CA ALA A 77 5.24 2.95 -6.87
C ALA A 77 5.69 3.12 -8.32
N GLN A 78 5.42 4.28 -8.91
CA GLN A 78 5.87 4.60 -10.26
C GLN A 78 7.40 4.59 -10.37
N GLU A 79 8.10 5.16 -9.38
CA GLU A 79 9.58 5.11 -9.39
C GLU A 79 10.10 3.69 -9.12
N TYR A 80 9.48 2.92 -8.22
CA TYR A 80 9.89 1.55 -7.93
C TYR A 80 9.72 0.61 -9.14
N PHE A 81 8.64 0.76 -9.91
CA PHE A 81 8.32 -0.07 -11.08
C PHE A 81 8.72 0.55 -12.41
N LYS A 82 9.57 1.57 -12.39
CA LYS A 82 10.01 2.29 -13.59
C LYS A 82 10.65 1.36 -14.62
N GLY A 83 10.19 1.45 -15.86
CA GLY A 83 10.59 0.56 -16.95
C GLY A 83 9.85 -0.79 -16.97
N GLN A 84 8.93 -1.03 -16.04
CA GLN A 84 8.07 -2.22 -15.97
C GLN A 84 6.58 -1.84 -15.80
N GLU A 85 6.21 -0.60 -16.12
CA GLU A 85 4.89 -0.04 -15.87
C GLU A 85 3.79 -0.89 -16.52
N GLN A 86 4.03 -1.41 -17.72
CA GLN A 86 3.09 -2.29 -18.42
C GLN A 86 2.73 -3.54 -17.59
N THR A 87 3.72 -4.15 -16.94
CA THR A 87 3.53 -5.33 -16.09
C THR A 87 2.72 -5.00 -14.83
N TYR A 88 2.93 -3.81 -14.26
CA TYR A 88 2.34 -3.40 -12.99
C TYR A 88 1.17 -2.41 -13.13
N THR A 89 0.66 -2.20 -14.36
CA THR A 89 -0.39 -1.21 -14.66
C THR A 89 -1.59 -1.35 -13.72
N SER A 90 -2.08 -2.58 -13.52
CA SER A 90 -3.24 -2.83 -12.67
C SER A 90 -3.00 -2.48 -11.21
N LEU A 91 -1.79 -2.74 -10.68
CA LEU A 91 -1.41 -2.35 -9.32
C LEU A 91 -1.30 -0.82 -9.19
N LEU A 92 -0.68 -0.15 -10.17
CA LEU A 92 -0.55 1.31 -10.17
C LEU A 92 -1.92 2.00 -10.19
N LEU A 93 -2.88 1.51 -10.97
CA LEU A 93 -4.25 2.03 -11.00
C LEU A 93 -4.98 1.85 -9.65
N VAL A 94 -4.76 0.71 -8.97
CA VAL A 94 -5.32 0.49 -7.64
C VAL A 94 -4.74 1.47 -6.63
N LEU A 95 -3.42 1.72 -6.67
CA LEU A 95 -2.75 2.67 -5.78
C LEU A 95 -3.22 4.11 -6.02
N GLU A 96 -3.41 4.51 -7.28
CA GLU A 96 -3.94 5.84 -7.64
C GLU A 96 -5.35 6.04 -7.08
N ARG A 97 -6.20 5.02 -7.23
CA ARG A 97 -7.55 5.03 -6.65
C ARG A 97 -7.50 5.10 -5.12
N LEU A 98 -6.56 4.40 -4.49
CA LEU A 98 -6.35 4.41 -3.04
C LEU A 98 -5.95 5.81 -2.54
N ASP A 99 -4.96 6.43 -3.17
CA ASP A 99 -4.49 7.78 -2.84
C ASP A 99 -5.63 8.79 -2.94
N TYR A 100 -6.44 8.71 -4.01
CA TYR A 100 -7.62 9.56 -4.19
C TYR A 100 -8.69 9.29 -3.13
N SER A 101 -9.08 8.04 -2.93
CA SER A 101 -10.16 7.68 -2.00
C SER A 101 -9.82 8.06 -0.56
N ILE A 102 -8.56 7.92 -0.12
CA ILE A 102 -8.13 8.32 1.23
C ILE A 102 -8.15 9.84 1.37
N SER A 103 -7.60 10.57 0.40
CA SER A 103 -7.48 12.02 0.48
C SER A 103 -8.83 12.75 0.35
N ASN A 104 -9.90 12.04 0.00
CA ASN A 104 -11.26 12.56 -0.16
C ASN A 104 -12.30 11.81 0.70
N ALA A 105 -11.86 11.02 1.68
CA ALA A 105 -12.74 10.23 2.54
C ALA A 105 -13.38 11.02 3.68
#